data_AF-A0A2H5DQY9-F1
#
_entry.id   AF-A0A2H5DQY9-F1
#
_cell.length_a   1.000
_cell.length_b   1.000
_cell.length_c   1.000
_cell.angle_alpha   90.00
_cell.angle_beta   90.00
_cell.angle_gamma   90.00
#
_symmetry.space_group_name_H-M   'P 1'
#
loop_
_entity.id
_entity.type
_entity.pdbx_description
1 polymer ?
#
loop_
_entity_poly.entity_id
_entity_poly.type
_entity_poly.pdbx_seq_one_letter_code
_entity_poly.pdbx_strand_id
1 'polypeptide(L)'
;MLLSSLLAASLTSLVLALSLAVLATIQREASDAERRMSRRQDARWAAAELARDLLRHGRFGCGARPWQAGDFGAGAWHLWLPGRELEIGRVRHDAAGRLEAMELVGLAPEFWRPWSRLWLGDCGSGRELAGGDAHWQGAGSTPTLRLTPAFDGAHLPSLQLWLPRERRYRLVADGQAYRLLTRERDGGLADGEERVLLDGVHSLSLQLLVADGCGEAARWSWRAPSDLRPGQLPQAARLGLAWYAGGGEDEVNRLSYDLALEPGFTCKEAS
;
A
#
# COMPACT_ATOMS: atom_id res chain seq x y z
N MET A 1 60.99 -46.76 13.00
CA MET A 1 59.62 -46.67 13.57
C MET A 1 59.21 -45.25 13.98
N LEU A 2 60.09 -44.45 14.61
CA LEU A 2 59.77 -43.05 14.94
C LEU A 2 59.51 -42.14 13.72
N LEU A 3 60.29 -42.30 12.64
CA LEU A 3 60.10 -41.50 11.43
C LEU A 3 58.74 -41.77 10.76
N SER A 4 58.34 -43.05 10.69
CA SER A 4 57.06 -43.46 10.09
C SER A 4 55.86 -43.00 10.92
N SER A 5 55.96 -42.99 12.26
CA SER A 5 54.88 -42.49 13.11
C SER A 5 54.75 -40.96 13.05
N LEU A 6 55.86 -40.22 12.98
CA LEU A 6 55.84 -38.77 12.78
C LEU A 6 55.23 -38.37 11.43
N LEU A 7 55.55 -39.12 10.36
CA LEU A 7 55.01 -38.88 9.02
C LEU A 7 53.51 -39.20 8.95
N ALA A 8 53.06 -40.27 9.62
CA ALA A 8 51.64 -40.59 9.73
C ALA A 8 50.88 -39.50 10.52
N ALA A 9 51.45 -38.99 11.62
CA ALA A 9 50.83 -37.93 12.42
C ALA A 9 50.76 -36.58 11.69
N SER A 10 51.77 -36.22 10.89
CA SER A 10 51.74 -34.99 10.10
C SER A 10 50.72 -35.07 8.96
N LEU A 11 50.59 -36.23 8.30
CA LEU A 11 49.58 -36.46 7.26
C LEU A 11 48.16 -36.42 7.82
N THR A 12 47.89 -37.06 8.96
CA THR A 12 46.56 -37.00 9.59
C THR A 12 46.21 -35.59 10.06
N SER A 13 47.18 -34.84 10.59
CA SER A 13 46.98 -33.44 10.97
C SER A 13 46.67 -32.55 9.75
N LEU A 14 47.37 -32.76 8.62
CA LEU A 14 47.12 -32.04 7.38
C LEU A 14 45.71 -32.35 6.82
N VAL A 15 45.33 -33.62 6.77
CA VAL A 15 43.99 -34.03 6.32
C VAL A 15 42.92 -33.42 7.21
N LEU A 16 43.10 -33.45 8.54
CA LEU A 16 42.16 -32.85 9.48
C LEU A 16 42.04 -31.33 9.27
N ALA A 17 43.17 -30.62 9.09
CA ALA A 17 43.17 -29.19 8.82
C ALA A 17 42.45 -28.84 7.51
N LEU A 18 42.69 -29.61 6.44
CA LEU A 18 42.00 -29.44 5.16
C LEU A 18 40.50 -29.72 5.28
N SER A 19 40.11 -30.79 5.98
CA SER A 19 38.70 -31.11 6.23
C SER A 19 37.99 -30.01 7.03
N LEU A 20 38.64 -29.45 8.06
CA LEU A 20 38.10 -28.33 8.83
C LEU A 20 37.98 -27.06 7.98
N ALA A 21 38.96 -26.78 7.11
CA ALA A 21 38.88 -25.64 6.20
C ALA A 21 37.73 -25.79 5.20
N VAL A 22 37.55 -26.98 4.60
CA VAL A 22 36.43 -27.28 3.71
C VAL A 22 35.10 -27.15 4.43
N LEU A 23 34.98 -27.70 5.64
CA LEU A 23 33.77 -27.59 6.45
C LEU A 23 33.43 -26.13 6.77
N ALA A 24 34.43 -25.33 7.15
CA ALA A 24 34.24 -23.91 7.43
C ALA A 24 33.76 -23.13 6.19
N THR A 25 34.30 -23.45 5.01
CA THR A 25 33.84 -22.86 3.74
C THR A 25 32.40 -23.25 3.44
N ILE A 26 32.03 -24.53 3.55
CA ILE A 26 30.67 -25.01 3.32
C ILE A 26 29.68 -24.35 4.30
N GLN A 27 30.05 -24.22 5.58
CA GLN A 27 29.22 -23.55 6.57
C GLN A 27 28.99 -22.06 6.24
N ARG A 28 30.03 -21.36 5.76
CA ARG A 28 29.90 -19.96 5.31
C ARG A 28 28.97 -19.87 4.11
N GLU A 29 29.18 -20.69 3.08
CA GLU A 29 28.35 -20.71 1.88
C GLU A 29 26.88 -21.03 2.19
N ALA A 30 26.63 -21.98 3.09
CA ALA A 30 25.29 -22.30 3.57
C ALA A 30 24.65 -21.10 4.28
N SER A 31 25.37 -20.42 5.17
CA SER A 31 24.87 -19.22 5.86
C SER A 31 24.60 -18.05 4.91
N ASP A 32 25.38 -17.91 3.84
CA ASP A 32 25.17 -16.89 2.81
C ASP A 32 23.96 -17.23 1.94
N ALA A 33 23.80 -18.51 1.57
CA ALA A 33 22.64 -19.00 0.85
C ALA A 33 21.35 -18.78 1.64
N GLU A 34 21.35 -19.10 2.93
CA GLU A 34 20.22 -18.88 3.83
C GLU A 34 19.84 -17.39 3.92
N ARG A 35 20.83 -16.52 4.15
CA ARG A 35 20.62 -15.06 4.17
C ARG A 35 20.04 -14.52 2.87
N ARG A 36 20.57 -14.97 1.72
CA ARG A 36 20.03 -14.58 0.40
C ARG A 36 18.59 -15.05 0.22
N MET A 37 18.27 -16.27 0.67
CA MET A 37 16.91 -16.81 0.58
C MET A 37 15.93 -16.03 1.44
N SER A 38 16.29 -15.74 2.70
CA SER A 38 15.49 -14.91 3.61
C SER A 38 15.23 -13.53 3.02
N ARG A 39 16.27 -12.82 2.53
CA ARG A 39 16.08 -11.51 1.90
C ARG A 39 15.19 -11.53 0.66
N ARG A 40 15.28 -12.59 -0.14
CA ARG A 40 14.38 -12.78 -1.30
C ARG A 40 12.93 -13.00 -0.86
N GLN A 41 12.70 -13.69 0.25
CA GLN A 41 11.37 -13.86 0.82
C GLN A 41 10.82 -12.54 1.37
N ASP A 42 11.64 -11.76 2.08
CA ASP A 42 11.27 -10.44 2.58
C ASP A 42 10.90 -9.50 1.43
N ALA A 43 11.71 -9.47 0.37
CA ALA A 43 11.44 -8.64 -0.81
C ALA A 43 10.15 -9.04 -1.52
N ARG A 44 9.89 -10.34 -1.66
CA ARG A 44 8.61 -10.84 -2.22
C ARG A 44 7.43 -10.47 -1.35
N TRP A 45 7.57 -10.60 -0.03
CA TRP A 45 6.52 -10.24 0.91
C TRP A 45 6.22 -8.74 0.87
N ALA A 46 7.25 -7.90 0.88
CA ALA A 46 7.15 -6.44 0.78
C ALA A 46 6.46 -6.01 -0.53
N ALA A 47 6.89 -6.57 -1.66
CA ALA A 47 6.29 -6.28 -2.96
C ALA A 47 4.85 -6.80 -3.07
N ALA A 48 4.53 -7.94 -2.48
CA ALA A 48 3.16 -8.45 -2.40
C ALA A 48 2.27 -7.58 -1.50
N GLU A 49 2.80 -7.01 -0.42
CA GLU A 49 2.07 -6.04 0.41
C GLU A 49 1.74 -4.77 -0.39
N LEU A 50 2.75 -4.17 -1.01
CA LEU A 50 2.58 -3.01 -1.89
C LEU A 50 1.56 -3.29 -3.00
N ALA A 51 1.63 -4.45 -3.65
CA ALA A 51 0.70 -4.84 -4.70
C ALA A 51 -0.75 -4.95 -4.18
N ARG A 52 -0.97 -5.57 -3.01
CA ARG A 52 -2.30 -5.66 -2.39
C ARG A 52 -2.87 -4.29 -2.06
N ASP A 53 -2.04 -3.38 -1.60
CA ASP A 53 -2.48 -2.04 -1.23
C ASP A 53 -2.74 -1.17 -2.46
N LEU A 54 -1.95 -1.30 -3.52
CA LEU A 54 -2.22 -0.67 -4.81
C LEU A 54 -3.58 -1.13 -5.38
N LEU A 55 -3.89 -2.42 -5.30
CA LEU A 55 -5.19 -2.96 -5.74
C LEU A 55 -6.38 -2.41 -4.94
N ARG A 56 -6.15 -1.97 -3.69
CA ARG A 56 -7.17 -1.42 -2.80
C ARG A 56 -7.16 0.10 -2.75
N HIS A 57 -6.19 0.74 -3.39
CA HIS A 57 -6.02 2.17 -3.34
C HIS A 57 -7.26 2.89 -3.88
N GLY A 58 -7.83 3.76 -3.04
CA GLY A 58 -9.03 4.52 -3.32
C GLY A 58 -10.32 3.71 -3.33
N ARG A 59 -10.31 2.41 -3.00
CA ARG A 59 -11.51 1.56 -3.08
C ARG A 59 -12.24 1.50 -1.74
N PHE A 60 -13.46 2.05 -1.68
CA PHE A 60 -14.29 2.14 -0.48
C PHE A 60 -15.68 1.55 -0.77
N GLY A 61 -15.75 0.22 -0.70
CA GLY A 61 -16.92 -0.55 -1.15
C GLY A 61 -17.15 -0.37 -2.65
N CYS A 62 -18.33 0.11 -3.06
CA CYS A 62 -18.60 0.38 -4.47
C CYS A 62 -18.22 1.80 -4.92
N GLY A 63 -17.98 2.71 -3.98
CA GLY A 63 -17.43 4.03 -4.27
C GLY A 63 -15.91 3.97 -4.41
N ALA A 64 -15.35 4.77 -5.32
CA ALA A 64 -13.91 4.89 -5.50
C ALA A 64 -13.44 6.34 -5.44
N ARG A 65 -12.38 6.60 -4.68
CA ARG A 65 -11.59 7.82 -4.76
C ARG A 65 -10.71 7.74 -6.01
N PRO A 66 -10.73 8.78 -6.88
CA PRO A 66 -9.87 8.80 -8.05
C PRO A 66 -8.40 8.88 -7.65
N TRP A 67 -7.56 8.23 -8.45
CA TRP A 67 -6.11 8.28 -8.30
C TRP A 67 -5.61 9.69 -8.60
N GLN A 68 -4.72 10.22 -7.76
CA GLN A 68 -4.08 11.51 -7.98
C GLN A 68 -2.60 11.32 -8.27
N ALA A 69 -2.04 12.16 -9.14
CA ALA A 69 -0.60 12.13 -9.41
C ALA A 69 0.25 12.33 -8.13
N GLY A 70 -0.26 13.11 -7.18
CA GLY A 70 0.37 13.36 -5.89
C GLY A 70 0.42 12.16 -4.93
N ASP A 71 -0.41 11.13 -5.14
CA ASP A 71 -0.43 9.93 -4.28
C ASP A 71 0.87 9.11 -4.42
N PHE A 72 1.63 9.30 -5.50
CA PHE A 72 2.81 8.49 -5.85
C PHE A 72 4.05 9.35 -6.09
N GLY A 73 4.33 10.26 -5.16
CA GLY A 73 5.52 11.11 -5.21
C GLY A 73 6.84 10.30 -5.26
N ALA A 74 7.88 10.92 -5.82
CA ALA A 74 9.22 10.34 -5.82
C ALA A 74 9.69 10.12 -4.37
N GLY A 75 9.96 8.86 -4.01
CA GLY A 75 10.44 8.47 -2.68
C GLY A 75 9.39 8.40 -1.57
N ALA A 76 8.14 8.81 -1.80
CA ALA A 76 7.06 8.65 -0.84
C ALA A 76 5.70 8.42 -1.52
N TRP A 77 5.04 7.32 -1.18
CA TRP A 77 3.69 6.99 -1.66
C TRP A 77 2.68 7.12 -0.53
N HIS A 78 1.50 7.59 -0.86
CA HIS A 78 0.38 7.84 0.03
C HIS A 78 -0.83 7.06 -0.49
N LEU A 79 -1.11 5.92 0.12
CA LEU A 79 -2.21 5.06 -0.28
C LEU A 79 -3.41 5.24 0.65
N TRP A 80 -4.53 5.64 0.07
CA TRP A 80 -5.84 5.62 0.72
C TRP A 80 -6.45 4.23 0.61
N LEU A 81 -6.60 3.55 1.74
CA LEU A 81 -7.10 2.18 1.82
C LEU A 81 -8.43 2.14 2.59
N PRO A 82 -9.31 1.15 2.32
CA PRO A 82 -10.47 0.93 3.16
C PRO A 82 -10.01 0.64 4.59
N GLY A 83 -10.43 1.51 5.52
CA GLY A 83 -10.21 1.36 6.94
C GLY A 83 -11.44 0.70 7.57
N ARG A 84 -12.17 1.46 8.39
CA ARG A 84 -13.38 0.98 9.07
C ARG A 84 -14.64 1.47 8.38
N GLU A 85 -15.55 0.57 8.07
CA GLU A 85 -16.90 0.94 7.65
C GLU A 85 -17.73 1.34 8.88
N LEU A 86 -18.49 2.42 8.74
CA LEU A 86 -19.39 2.94 9.76
C LEU A 86 -20.84 2.61 9.37
N GLU A 87 -21.50 1.79 10.19
CA GLU A 87 -22.86 1.36 9.92
C GLU A 87 -23.86 2.51 10.10
N ILE A 88 -24.60 2.81 9.04
CA ILE A 88 -25.63 3.84 9.01
C ILE A 88 -26.96 3.20 9.42
N GLY A 89 -27.52 3.63 10.55
CA GLY A 89 -28.80 3.13 11.04
C GLY A 89 -29.98 3.91 10.46
N ARG A 90 -29.85 5.24 10.38
CA ARG A 90 -30.91 6.12 9.86
C ARG A 90 -30.32 7.31 9.13
N VAL A 91 -30.98 7.71 8.04
CA VAL A 91 -30.66 8.93 7.30
C VAL A 91 -31.73 10.00 7.52
N ARG A 92 -31.34 11.26 7.43
CA ARG A 92 -32.24 12.42 7.47
C ARG A 92 -32.00 13.31 6.25
N HIS A 93 -33.09 13.82 5.69
CA HIS A 93 -33.05 14.71 4.55
C HIS A 93 -33.48 16.13 4.95
N ASP A 94 -32.95 17.12 4.26
CA ASP A 94 -33.43 18.51 4.35
C ASP A 94 -34.77 18.69 3.61
N ALA A 95 -35.31 19.91 3.64
CA ALA A 95 -36.57 20.24 2.96
C ALA A 95 -36.50 20.11 1.42
N ALA A 96 -35.29 20.11 0.84
CA ALA A 96 -35.05 19.90 -0.58
C ALA A 96 -34.83 18.41 -0.93
N GLY A 97 -34.91 17.50 0.05
CA GLY A 97 -34.70 16.07 -0.14
C GLY A 97 -33.23 15.65 -0.17
N ARG A 98 -32.30 16.53 0.21
CA ARG A 98 -30.86 16.25 0.21
C ARG A 98 -30.42 15.62 1.51
N LEU A 99 -29.41 14.76 1.48
CA LEU A 99 -28.91 14.08 2.68
C LEU A 99 -28.30 15.11 3.63
N GLU A 100 -28.93 15.33 4.78
CA GLU A 100 -28.54 16.33 5.77
C GLU A 100 -27.77 15.69 6.95
N ALA A 101 -28.17 14.49 7.35
CA ALA A 101 -27.55 13.81 8.48
C ALA A 101 -27.68 12.28 8.41
N MET A 102 -26.78 11.59 9.11
CA MET A 102 -26.76 10.14 9.27
C MET A 102 -26.57 9.79 10.75
N GLU A 103 -27.48 9.00 11.31
CA GLU A 103 -27.35 8.39 12.63
C GLU A 103 -26.68 7.02 12.50
N LEU A 104 -25.60 6.82 13.24
CA LEU A 104 -24.82 5.59 13.19
C LEU A 104 -25.24 4.58 14.25
N VAL A 105 -25.05 3.30 13.94
CA VAL A 105 -25.28 2.20 14.87
C VAL A 105 -24.04 1.93 15.70
N GLY A 106 -24.19 1.90 17.03
CA GLY A 106 -23.25 1.23 17.94
C GLY A 106 -21.78 1.66 17.87
N LEU A 107 -21.49 2.97 17.78
CA LEU A 107 -20.13 3.49 17.64
C LEU A 107 -19.65 4.17 18.94
N ALA A 108 -18.65 3.56 19.58
CA ALA A 108 -18.11 4.08 20.83
C ALA A 108 -17.40 5.45 20.61
N PRO A 109 -17.56 6.43 21.53
CA PRO A 109 -17.07 7.80 21.39
C PRO A 109 -15.61 7.95 20.97
N GLU A 110 -14.74 7.08 21.47
CA GLU A 110 -13.31 7.05 21.21
C GLU A 110 -12.94 6.80 19.74
N PHE A 111 -13.81 6.15 18.96
CA PHE A 111 -13.52 5.81 17.56
C PHE A 111 -13.92 6.89 16.56
N TRP A 112 -14.92 7.71 16.88
CA TRP A 112 -15.45 8.71 15.94
C TRP A 112 -15.11 10.15 16.30
N ARG A 113 -14.91 10.48 17.57
CA ARG A 113 -14.57 11.86 17.98
C ARG A 113 -13.23 12.38 17.46
N PRO A 114 -12.14 11.60 17.42
CA PRO A 114 -10.84 12.09 16.95
C PRO A 114 -10.67 12.02 15.41
N TRP A 115 -11.74 11.76 14.65
CA TRP A 115 -11.65 11.64 13.19
C TRP A 115 -11.09 12.91 12.53
N SER A 116 -10.22 12.70 11.55
CA SER A 116 -9.69 13.76 10.68
C SER A 116 -10.48 13.85 9.37
N ARG A 117 -10.88 12.69 8.84
CA ARG A 117 -11.45 12.49 7.50
C ARG A 117 -12.47 11.35 7.49
N LEU A 118 -13.49 11.49 6.67
CA LEU A 118 -14.47 10.45 6.34
C LEU A 118 -14.60 10.36 4.83
N TRP A 119 -14.95 9.18 4.33
CA TRP A 119 -15.35 8.99 2.95
C TRP A 119 -16.81 8.60 2.91
N LEU A 120 -17.64 9.46 2.31
CA LEU A 120 -19.03 9.16 2.01
C LEU A 120 -19.11 8.73 0.55
N GLY A 121 -19.49 7.48 0.32
CA GLY A 121 -19.60 6.90 -1.01
C GLY A 121 -20.96 6.29 -1.26
N ASP A 122 -21.35 6.28 -2.53
CA ASP A 122 -22.32 5.35 -3.08
C ASP A 122 -21.74 4.74 -4.38
N CYS A 123 -22.49 3.86 -5.05
CA CYS A 123 -21.96 3.22 -6.25
C CYS A 123 -21.86 4.15 -7.47
N GLY A 124 -22.36 5.39 -7.39
CA GLY A 124 -22.29 6.39 -8.46
C GLY A 124 -21.33 7.55 -8.19
N SER A 125 -21.00 7.81 -6.93
CA SER A 125 -20.22 8.97 -6.50
C SER A 125 -19.54 8.74 -5.16
N GLY A 126 -18.53 9.56 -4.85
CA GLY A 126 -17.97 9.58 -3.51
C GLY A 126 -17.29 10.91 -3.21
N ARG A 127 -17.26 11.25 -1.94
CA ARG A 127 -16.74 12.51 -1.43
C ARG A 127 -16.01 12.30 -0.12
N GLU A 128 -14.83 12.90 -0.05
CA GLU A 128 -14.11 13.07 1.21
C GLU A 128 -14.79 14.20 2.01
N LEU A 129 -15.09 13.92 3.28
CA LEU A 129 -15.62 14.88 4.24
C LEU A 129 -14.49 15.20 5.22
N ALA A 130 -14.11 16.48 5.34
CA ALA A 130 -13.07 16.92 6.28
C ALA A 130 -13.39 18.27 6.90
N GLY A 131 -13.12 18.43 8.21
CA GLY A 131 -13.00 19.68 8.98
C GLY A 131 -14.21 20.63 9.08
N GLY A 132 -14.90 20.90 7.97
CA GLY A 132 -16.09 21.74 7.88
C GLY A 132 -17.23 21.13 7.04
N ASP A 133 -16.96 20.09 6.25
CA ASP A 133 -17.98 19.42 5.43
C ASP A 133 -18.95 18.56 6.25
N ALA A 134 -18.54 18.17 7.47
CA ALA A 134 -19.37 17.42 8.39
C ALA A 134 -18.94 17.60 9.85
N HIS A 135 -19.88 17.44 10.77
CA HIS A 135 -19.61 17.46 12.20
C HIS A 135 -20.46 16.43 12.94
N TRP A 136 -19.89 15.83 13.97
CA TRP A 136 -20.63 14.91 14.82
C TRP A 136 -21.50 15.64 15.84
N GLN A 137 -22.66 15.06 16.11
CA GLN A 137 -23.59 15.47 17.15
C GLN A 137 -23.99 14.26 18.00
N GLY A 138 -24.26 14.50 19.28
CA GLY A 138 -24.69 13.49 20.23
C GLY A 138 -23.62 13.07 21.24
N ALA A 139 -24.09 12.59 22.40
CA ALA A 139 -23.27 12.03 23.45
C ALA A 139 -23.79 10.61 23.72
N GLY A 140 -23.14 9.60 23.15
CA GLY A 140 -23.57 8.21 23.28
C GLY A 140 -22.98 7.30 22.21
N SER A 141 -23.51 6.08 22.13
CA SER A 141 -23.12 5.03 21.18
C SER A 141 -23.82 5.12 19.82
N THR A 142 -24.66 6.13 19.61
CA THR A 142 -25.36 6.38 18.33
C THR A 142 -25.14 7.82 17.88
N PRO A 143 -23.91 8.18 17.47
CA PRO A 143 -23.62 9.53 17.03
C PRO A 143 -24.34 9.85 15.72
N THR A 144 -24.69 11.12 15.55
CA THR A 144 -25.22 11.66 14.29
C THR A 144 -24.13 12.45 13.57
N LEU A 145 -23.79 12.08 12.34
CA LEU A 145 -22.98 12.91 11.45
C LEU A 145 -23.90 13.89 10.73
N ARG A 146 -23.72 15.19 10.94
CA ARG A 146 -24.39 16.23 10.14
C ARG A 146 -23.47 16.68 9.01
N LEU A 147 -24.03 16.83 7.82
CA LEU A 147 -23.34 17.29 6.62
C LEU A 147 -23.59 18.79 6.41
N THR A 148 -22.53 19.52 6.07
CA THR A 148 -22.59 20.97 5.81
C THR A 148 -21.70 21.32 4.61
N PRO A 149 -22.26 21.54 3.40
CA PRO A 149 -23.67 21.52 3.05
C PRO A 149 -24.26 20.10 3.00
N ALA A 150 -25.59 20.01 2.91
CA ALA A 150 -26.28 18.74 2.62
C ALA A 150 -25.79 18.15 1.29
N PHE A 151 -25.76 16.83 1.22
CA PHE A 151 -25.23 16.08 0.08
C PHE A 151 -26.35 15.74 -0.92
N ASP A 152 -26.12 16.11 -2.18
CA ASP A 152 -27.00 15.85 -3.31
C ASP A 152 -26.76 14.46 -3.92
N GLY A 153 -27.82 13.81 -4.38
CA GLY A 153 -27.70 12.64 -5.27
C GLY A 153 -27.31 11.31 -4.60
N ALA A 154 -27.36 11.20 -3.27
CA ALA A 154 -27.07 9.95 -2.58
C ALA A 154 -28.02 8.81 -2.98
N HIS A 155 -27.47 7.74 -3.56
CA HIS A 155 -28.23 6.50 -3.77
C HIS A 155 -28.29 5.69 -2.46
N LEU A 156 -29.36 5.90 -1.69
CA LEU A 156 -29.52 5.37 -0.32
C LEU A 156 -29.25 3.87 -0.16
N PRO A 157 -29.72 2.97 -1.06
CA PRO A 157 -29.47 1.53 -0.91
C PRO A 157 -28.00 1.13 -0.97
N SER A 158 -27.14 1.97 -1.54
CA SER A 158 -25.69 1.75 -1.64
C SER A 158 -24.87 2.74 -0.84
N LEU A 159 -25.50 3.55 0.01
CA LEU A 159 -24.82 4.57 0.78
C LEU A 159 -23.90 3.90 1.81
N GLN A 160 -22.64 4.30 1.81
CA GLN A 160 -21.61 3.78 2.71
C GLN A 160 -20.79 4.92 3.28
N LEU A 161 -20.42 4.79 4.55
CA LEU A 161 -19.57 5.73 5.25
C LEU A 161 -18.34 4.99 5.75
N TRP A 162 -17.16 5.52 5.43
CA TRP A 162 -15.89 4.90 5.76
C TRP A 162 -14.98 5.87 6.52
N LEU A 163 -14.27 5.35 7.52
CA LEU A 163 -13.05 5.95 8.04
C LEU A 163 -11.90 5.43 7.18
N PRO A 164 -11.39 6.22 6.21
CA PRO A 164 -10.29 5.79 5.37
C PRO A 164 -9.03 5.61 6.20
N ARG A 165 -8.19 4.65 5.81
CA ARG A 165 -6.87 4.46 6.38
C ARG A 165 -5.83 4.97 5.40
N GLU A 166 -4.90 5.80 5.85
CA GLU A 166 -3.75 6.19 5.05
C GLU A 166 -2.59 5.24 5.35
N ARG A 167 -2.02 4.61 4.32
CA ARG A 167 -0.73 3.91 4.42
C ARG A 167 0.32 4.65 3.61
N ARG A 168 1.33 5.15 4.30
CA ARG A 168 2.47 5.84 3.70
C ARG A 168 3.63 4.89 3.54
N TYR A 169 4.22 4.85 2.34
CA TYR A 169 5.49 4.19 2.08
C TYR A 169 6.56 5.23 1.81
N ARG A 170 7.78 5.02 2.32
CA ARG A 170 8.88 5.96 2.14
C ARG A 170 10.19 5.23 1.90
N LEU A 171 10.96 5.70 0.94
CA LEU A 171 12.35 5.28 0.75
C LEU A 171 13.26 6.25 1.51
N VAL A 172 14.12 5.70 2.36
CA VAL A 172 15.11 6.47 3.13
C VAL A 172 16.49 5.97 2.77
N ALA A 173 17.38 6.88 2.36
CA ALA A 173 18.75 6.50 2.00
C ALA A 173 19.48 5.86 3.20
N ASP A 174 20.21 4.79 2.93
CA ASP A 174 21.02 4.03 3.88
C ASP A 174 22.24 3.47 3.13
N GLY A 175 23.35 4.20 3.16
CA GLY A 175 24.52 3.88 2.34
C GLY A 175 24.24 4.09 0.84
N GLN A 176 24.56 3.07 0.02
CA GLN A 176 24.24 3.07 -1.42
C GLN A 176 22.85 2.48 -1.72
N ALA A 177 22.08 2.14 -0.68
CA ALA A 177 20.76 1.57 -0.79
C ALA A 177 19.70 2.46 -0.10
N TYR A 178 18.48 1.97 -0.10
CA TYR A 178 17.35 2.55 0.62
C TYR A 178 16.74 1.53 1.57
N ARG A 179 16.17 2.03 2.67
CA ARG A 179 15.18 1.31 3.48
C ARG A 179 13.79 1.71 3.03
N LEU A 180 12.95 0.72 2.73
CA LEU A 180 11.54 0.91 2.50
C LEU A 180 10.82 0.87 3.85
N LEU A 181 10.31 2.01 4.26
CA LEU A 181 9.56 2.18 5.49
C LEU A 181 8.07 2.28 5.17
N THR A 182 7.23 1.88 6.13
CA THR A 182 5.80 2.09 6.07
C THR A 182 5.25 2.61 7.38
N ARG A 183 4.22 3.45 7.30
CA ARG A 183 3.49 4.00 8.44
C ARG A 183 2.01 4.03 8.12
N GLU A 184 1.18 3.74 9.11
CA GLU A 184 -0.28 3.82 9.01
C GLU A 184 -0.83 4.98 9.84
N ARG A 185 -1.90 5.60 9.34
CA ARG A 185 -2.64 6.67 9.99
C ARG A 185 -4.14 6.54 9.69
N ASP A 186 -4.94 7.29 10.44
CA ASP A 186 -6.39 7.35 10.32
C ASP A 186 -7.07 5.97 10.51
N GLY A 187 -8.23 5.75 9.88
CA GLY A 187 -8.98 4.48 9.97
C GLY A 187 -9.67 4.22 11.31
N GLY A 188 -9.78 5.24 12.17
CA GLY A 188 -10.30 5.09 13.53
C GLY A 188 -9.35 4.36 14.48
N LEU A 189 -8.05 4.35 14.16
CA LEU A 189 -7.00 3.79 15.00
C LEU A 189 -6.01 4.90 15.40
N ALA A 190 -5.24 4.66 16.45
CA ALA A 190 -4.11 5.52 16.76
C ALA A 190 -3.09 5.47 15.62
N ASP A 191 -2.43 6.60 15.38
CA ASP A 191 -1.30 6.70 14.46
C ASP A 191 -0.31 5.55 14.72
N GLY A 192 -0.04 4.77 13.67
CA GLY A 192 0.93 3.69 13.74
C GLY A 192 2.36 4.22 13.78
N GLU A 193 3.22 3.45 14.41
CA GLU A 193 4.67 3.66 14.35
C GLU A 193 5.22 3.37 12.94
N GLU A 194 6.32 4.04 12.60
CA GLU A 194 7.03 3.74 11.34
C GLU A 194 7.77 2.40 11.48
N ARG A 195 7.57 1.50 10.52
CA ARG A 195 8.19 0.16 10.49
C ARG A 195 9.01 -0.05 9.22
N VAL A 196 10.11 -0.76 9.34
CA VAL A 196 10.93 -1.19 8.19
C VAL A 196 10.22 -2.35 7.50
N LEU A 197 9.92 -2.21 6.22
CA LEU A 197 9.32 -3.26 5.38
C LEU A 197 10.40 -4.08 4.66
N LEU A 198 11.45 -3.40 4.20
CA LEU A 198 12.56 -4.03 3.47
C LEU A 198 13.82 -3.15 3.52
N ASP A 199 14.95 -3.78 3.83
CA ASP A 199 16.27 -3.15 3.76
C ASP A 199 16.98 -3.47 2.43
N GLY A 200 17.94 -2.63 2.06
CA GLY A 200 18.76 -2.86 0.87
C GLY A 200 18.02 -2.66 -0.46
N VAL A 201 16.98 -1.82 -0.46
CA VAL A 201 16.23 -1.48 -1.67
C VAL A 201 17.11 -0.63 -2.58
N HIS A 202 17.30 -1.07 -3.82
CA HIS A 202 17.98 -0.29 -4.85
C HIS A 202 17.01 0.70 -5.50
N SER A 203 15.81 0.23 -5.86
CA SER A 203 14.80 1.09 -6.50
C SER A 203 13.39 0.52 -6.34
N LEU A 204 12.41 1.42 -6.26
CA LEU A 204 10.97 1.13 -6.32
C LEU A 204 10.37 1.94 -7.46
N SER A 205 9.62 1.30 -8.35
CA SER A 205 9.00 1.95 -9.51
C SER A 205 7.53 1.56 -9.65
N LEU A 206 6.71 2.50 -10.10
CA LEU A 206 5.33 2.26 -10.48
C LEU A 206 5.10 2.82 -11.88
N GLN A 207 4.46 2.03 -12.73
CA GLN A 207 3.89 2.49 -13.99
C GLN A 207 2.40 2.19 -14.00
N LEU A 208 1.59 3.06 -14.58
CA LEU A 208 0.15 2.92 -14.70
C LEU A 208 -0.21 2.79 -16.17
N LEU A 209 -1.03 1.79 -16.49
CA LEU A 209 -1.59 1.61 -17.82
C LEU A 209 -2.84 2.46 -17.92
N VAL A 210 -2.81 3.44 -18.82
CA VAL A 210 -3.94 4.35 -19.06
C VAL A 210 -4.29 4.36 -20.54
N ALA A 211 -5.55 4.63 -20.83
CA ALA A 211 -6.04 4.89 -22.18
C ALA A 211 -6.01 6.39 -22.49
N ASP A 212 -5.54 6.74 -23.68
CA ASP A 212 -5.77 8.04 -24.32
C ASP A 212 -6.95 7.92 -25.28
N GLY A 213 -8.00 8.72 -25.03
CA GLY A 213 -9.22 8.69 -25.82
C GLY A 213 -10.19 7.58 -25.39
N CYS A 214 -11.27 7.42 -26.17
CA CYS A 214 -12.38 6.52 -25.90
C CYS A 214 -12.66 5.61 -27.10
N GLY A 215 -13.32 4.46 -26.85
CA GLY A 215 -13.78 3.53 -27.88
C GLY A 215 -12.64 2.78 -28.59
N GLU A 216 -12.90 2.32 -29.82
CA GLU A 216 -11.95 1.54 -30.61
C GLU A 216 -10.67 2.31 -30.98
N ALA A 217 -10.70 3.64 -30.92
CA ALA A 217 -9.55 4.51 -31.17
C ALA A 217 -8.66 4.71 -29.92
N ALA A 218 -9.04 4.16 -28.76
CA ALA A 218 -8.29 4.32 -27.52
C ALA A 218 -6.88 3.74 -27.64
N ARG A 219 -5.87 4.53 -27.26
CA ARG A 219 -4.48 4.11 -27.25
C ARG A 219 -4.00 3.85 -25.83
N TRP A 220 -3.49 2.65 -25.60
CA TRP A 220 -2.99 2.24 -24.29
C TRP A 220 -1.50 2.54 -24.16
N SER A 221 -1.11 3.16 -23.04
CA SER A 221 0.29 3.41 -22.74
C SER A 221 0.59 3.27 -21.26
N TRP A 222 1.79 2.74 -20.96
CA TRP A 222 2.33 2.73 -19.61
C TRP A 222 2.96 4.10 -19.32
N ARG A 223 2.58 4.70 -18.18
CA ARG A 223 3.03 6.03 -17.78
C ARG A 223 3.48 6.06 -16.34
N ALA A 224 4.33 7.01 -15.98
CA ALA A 224 4.59 7.29 -14.58
C ALA A 224 3.33 7.91 -13.94
N PRO A 225 3.10 7.71 -12.63
CA PRO A 225 1.99 8.36 -11.93
C PRO A 225 1.99 9.89 -12.04
N SER A 226 3.18 10.51 -12.14
CA SER A 226 3.34 11.96 -12.36
C SER A 226 2.71 12.46 -13.66
N ASP A 227 2.55 11.57 -14.64
CA ASP A 227 2.06 11.91 -15.98
C ASP A 227 0.56 11.63 -16.13
N LEU A 228 -0.11 11.24 -15.04
CA LEU A 228 -1.55 11.00 -15.00
C LEU A 228 -2.29 12.35 -15.09
N ARG A 229 -3.16 12.48 -16.10
CA ARG A 229 -4.00 13.68 -16.23
C ARG A 229 -5.20 13.59 -15.29
N PRO A 230 -5.73 14.73 -14.80
CA PRO A 230 -6.97 14.74 -14.01
C PRO A 230 -8.09 13.99 -14.73
N GLY A 231 -8.76 13.07 -14.02
CA GLY A 231 -9.86 12.26 -14.57
C GLY A 231 -9.43 11.02 -15.35
N GLN A 232 -8.13 10.77 -15.57
CA GLN A 232 -7.68 9.49 -16.12
C GLN A 232 -7.78 8.38 -15.07
N LEU A 233 -8.35 7.25 -15.48
CA LEU A 233 -8.53 6.08 -14.61
C LEU A 233 -7.59 4.96 -15.06
N PRO A 234 -6.56 4.62 -14.26
CA PRO A 234 -5.63 3.57 -14.60
C PRO A 234 -6.32 2.20 -14.58
N GLN A 235 -5.96 1.33 -15.52
CA GLN A 235 -6.56 0.00 -15.69
C GLN A 235 -5.62 -1.13 -15.27
N ALA A 236 -4.32 -0.84 -15.22
CA ALA A 236 -3.34 -1.73 -14.66
C ALA A 236 -2.22 -0.93 -14.00
N ALA A 237 -1.52 -1.57 -13.07
CA ALA A 237 -0.31 -1.05 -12.46
C ALA A 237 0.83 -2.06 -12.64
N ARG A 238 2.02 -1.57 -12.97
CA ARG A 238 3.26 -2.35 -12.96
C ARG A 238 4.12 -1.86 -11.81
N LEU A 239 4.23 -2.70 -10.79
CA LEU A 239 5.07 -2.48 -9.62
C LEU A 239 6.42 -3.16 -9.83
N GLY A 240 7.50 -2.39 -9.85
CA GLY A 240 8.87 -2.89 -9.91
C GLY A 240 9.61 -2.66 -8.58
N LEU A 241 10.27 -3.69 -8.08
CA LEU A 241 11.15 -3.63 -6.90
C LEU A 241 12.51 -4.21 -7.26
N ALA A 242 13.58 -3.47 -6.94
CA ALA A 242 14.95 -3.95 -7.03
C ALA A 242 15.66 -3.82 -5.68
N TRP A 243 16.45 -4.82 -5.31
CA TRP A 243 17.13 -4.89 -4.00
C TRP A 243 18.45 -5.65 -4.10
N TYR A 244 19.33 -5.43 -3.12
CA TYR A 244 20.58 -6.17 -2.98
C TYR A 244 20.37 -7.48 -2.20
N ALA A 245 20.65 -8.62 -2.82
CA ALA A 245 20.38 -9.94 -2.22
C ALA A 245 21.36 -10.34 -1.12
N GLY A 246 22.55 -9.73 -1.05
CA GLY A 246 23.61 -10.04 -0.09
C GLY A 246 23.98 -8.86 0.81
N GLY A 247 24.89 -9.10 1.77
CA GLY A 247 25.48 -8.04 2.59
C GLY A 247 26.42 -7.11 1.81
N GLY A 248 26.82 -7.50 0.59
CA GLY A 248 27.52 -6.66 -0.38
C GLY A 248 26.57 -6.09 -1.43
N GLU A 249 26.93 -4.93 -1.97
CA GLU A 249 26.11 -4.10 -2.87
C GLU A 249 26.31 -4.45 -4.37
N ASP A 250 26.86 -5.62 -4.70
CA ASP A 250 27.29 -5.95 -6.08
C ASP A 250 26.19 -6.61 -6.94
N GLU A 251 25.20 -7.27 -6.33
CA GLU A 251 24.16 -8.02 -7.05
C GLU A 251 22.74 -7.48 -6.80
N VAL A 252 22.18 -6.81 -7.82
CA VAL A 252 20.80 -6.29 -7.79
C VAL A 252 19.82 -7.34 -8.32
N ASN A 253 18.95 -7.82 -7.43
CA ASN A 253 17.82 -8.68 -7.77
C ASN A 253 16.60 -7.81 -8.10
N ARG A 254 15.71 -8.31 -8.96
CA ARG A 254 14.53 -7.57 -9.44
C ARG A 254 13.27 -8.43 -9.40
N LEU A 255 12.15 -7.78 -9.10
CA LEU A 255 10.81 -8.36 -9.10
C LEU A 255 9.85 -7.35 -9.75
N SER A 256 8.95 -7.85 -10.58
CA SER A 256 7.90 -7.03 -11.21
C SER A 256 6.55 -7.72 -11.07
N TYR A 257 5.53 -6.95 -10.70
CA TYR A 257 4.14 -7.38 -10.66
C TYR A 257 3.31 -6.51 -11.61
N ASP A 258 2.60 -7.17 -12.52
CA ASP A 258 1.55 -6.52 -13.32
C ASP A 258 0.20 -6.82 -12.65
N LEU A 259 -0.50 -5.76 -12.28
CA LEU A 259 -1.72 -5.78 -11.47
C LEU A 259 -2.86 -5.24 -12.32
N ALA A 260 -3.93 -6.01 -12.50
CA ALA A 260 -5.17 -5.49 -13.08
C ALA A 260 -5.86 -4.61 -12.04
N LEU A 261 -6.05 -3.33 -12.35
CA LEU A 261 -6.86 -2.42 -11.55
C LEU A 261 -8.29 -2.52 -12.08
N GLU A 262 -9.27 -2.70 -11.19
CA GLU A 262 -10.65 -2.85 -11.64
C GLU A 262 -11.15 -1.58 -12.35
N PRO A 263 -11.84 -1.72 -13.49
CA PRO A 263 -12.17 -0.62 -14.36
C PRO A 263 -13.21 0.30 -13.73
N GLY A 264 -12.83 1.54 -13.47
CA GLY A 264 -13.79 2.65 -13.36
C GLY A 264 -14.12 3.29 -14.72
N PHE A 265 -13.74 2.67 -15.85
CA PHE A 265 -13.76 3.32 -17.16
C PHE A 265 -15.18 3.64 -17.62
N THR A 266 -15.63 4.84 -17.27
CA THR A 266 -16.80 5.48 -17.88
C THR A 266 -16.26 6.57 -18.80
N CYS A 267 -16.04 6.20 -20.07
CA CYS A 267 -15.95 7.22 -21.10
C CYS A 267 -17.32 7.86 -21.22
N LYS A 268 -17.50 9.02 -20.60
CA LYS A 268 -18.49 9.97 -21.10
C LYS A 268 -17.88 10.53 -22.38
N GLU A 269 -18.49 10.23 -23.53
CA GLU A 269 -18.22 10.98 -24.74
C GLU A 269 -18.33 12.47 -24.38
N ALA A 270 -17.27 13.24 -24.66
CA ALA A 270 -17.38 14.68 -24.63
C ALA A 270 -18.30 15.07 -25.78
N SER A 271 -19.59 15.23 -25.47
CA SER A 271 -20.59 15.81 -26.37
C SER A 271 -20.40 17.31 -26.47
#